data_AF-A0A453SPD0-F1
#
_entry.id   AF-A0A453SPD0-F1
#
_cell.length_a   1.000
_cell.length_b   1.000
_cell.length_c   1.000
_cell.angle_alpha   90.00
_cell.angle_beta   90.00
_cell.angle_gamma   90.00
#
_symmetry.space_group_name_H-M   'P 1'
#
loop_
_entity.id
_entity.type
_entity.pdbx_description
1 polymer ?
#
loop_
_entity_poly.entity_id
_entity_poly.type
_entity_poly.pdbx_seq_one_letter_code
_entity_poly.pdbx_strand_id
1 'polypeptide(L)' 'DQNTRDIIMREFRSENYLHRIGRSGRFGRKGVAINFVTREDERMLFDIQKFYNVVIEELPANVADLL' A
#
# COMPACT_ATOMS: atom_id res chain seq x y z
N ASP A 1 9.98 -24.32 -1.97
CA ASP A 1 9.47 -24.53 -3.35
C ASP A 1 9.17 -23.18 -4.00
N GLN A 2 8.63 -23.14 -5.23
CA GLN A 2 8.26 -21.89 -5.91
C GLN A 2 7.27 -21.06 -5.08
N ASN A 3 6.35 -21.72 -4.36
CA ASN A 3 5.37 -21.10 -3.49
C ASN A 3 6.04 -20.39 -2.29
N THR A 4 7.06 -20.99 -1.67
CA THR A 4 7.84 -20.35 -0.59
C THR A 4 8.58 -19.11 -1.09
N ARG A 5 9.16 -19.15 -2.30
CA ARG A 5 9.86 -18.01 -2.89
C ARG A 5 8.91 -16.87 -3.22
N ASP A 6 7.75 -17.18 -3.77
CA ASP A 6 6.73 -16.20 -4.11
C ASP A 6 6.15 -15.53 -2.85
N ILE A 7 5.99 -16.28 -1.76
CA ILE A 7 5.59 -15.74 -0.45
C ILE A 7 6.66 -14.79 0.10
N ILE A 8 7.93 -15.21 0.15
CA ILE A 8 9.03 -14.37 0.68
C ILE A 8 9.23 -13.10 -0.16
N MET A 9 9.15 -13.22 -1.49
CA MET A 9 9.25 -12.06 -2.39
C MET A 9 8.05 -11.11 -2.29
N ARG A 10 6.84 -11.63 -2.01
CA ARG A 10 5.67 -10.80 -1.71
C ARG A 10 5.83 -10.10 -0.37
N GLU A 11 6.24 -10.81 0.67
CA GLU A 11 6.48 -10.25 2.01
C GLU A 11 7.46 -9.08 1.96
N PHE A 12 8.60 -9.26 1.27
CA PHE A 12 9.62 -8.22 1.18
C PHE A 12 9.12 -6.94 0.48
N ARG A 13 8.25 -7.05 -0.53
CA ARG A 13 7.68 -5.88 -1.20
C ARG A 13 6.60 -5.20 -0.37
N SER A 14 5.76 -5.98 0.32
CA SER A 14 4.73 -5.49 1.23
C SER A 14 5.31 -4.78 2.45
N GLU A 15 6.34 -5.37 3.08
CA GLU A 15 7.04 -4.80 4.24
C GLU A 15 7.67 -3.44 3.88
N ASN A 16 8.29 -3.34 2.69
CA ASN A 16 8.82 -2.07 2.19
C ASN A 16 7.72 -1.02 1.97
N TYR A 17 6.55 -1.42 1.47
CA TYR A 17 5.42 -0.52 1.31
C TYR A 17 4.92 0.02 2.65
N LEU A 18 4.74 -0.85 3.66
CA LEU A 18 4.30 -0.47 5.00
C LEU A 18 5.30 0.51 5.67
N HIS A 19 6.61 0.23 5.57
CA HIS A 19 7.65 1.11 6.10
C HIS A 19 7.67 2.49 5.43
N ARG A 20 7.29 2.58 4.15
CA ARG A 20 7.21 3.85 3.42
C ARG A 20 6.01 4.67 3.89
N ILE A 21 4.81 4.09 3.90
CA ILE A 21 3.59 4.82 4.30
C ILE A 21 3.59 5.15 5.79
N GLY A 22 4.21 4.31 6.62
CA GLY A 22 4.37 4.51 8.07
C GLY A 22 5.31 5.65 8.46
N ARG A 23 5.92 6.35 7.49
CA ARG A 23 6.59 7.64 7.74
C ARG A 23 5.59 8.78 7.98
N SER A 24 4.38 8.65 7.44
CA SER A 24 3.25 9.53 7.77
C SER A 24 2.64 9.15 9.12
N GLY A 25 2.04 10.09 9.84
CA GLY A 25 1.27 9.80 11.06
C GLY A 25 2.07 9.17 12.22
N ARG A 26 3.00 9.92 12.83
CA ARG A 26 3.76 9.43 14.00
C ARG A 26 2.99 9.61 15.31
N PHE A 27 3.15 8.65 16.22
CA PHE A 27 2.58 8.66 17.58
C PHE A 27 1.04 8.68 17.59
N GLY A 28 0.41 7.79 16.82
CA GLY A 28 -1.05 7.66 16.76
C GLY A 28 -1.77 8.79 16.02
N ARG A 29 -1.03 9.69 15.38
CA ARG A 29 -1.62 10.72 14.50
C ARG A 29 -2.05 10.10 13.18
N LYS A 30 -3.15 10.61 12.61
CA LYS A 30 -3.56 10.26 11.25
C LYS A 30 -2.51 10.76 10.24
N GLY A 31 -2.32 10.01 9.17
CA GLY A 31 -1.44 10.33 8.04
C GLY A 31 -2.11 9.92 6.74
N VAL A 32 -1.78 10.61 5.65
CA VAL A 32 -2.29 10.31 4.31
C VAL A 32 -1.12 9.89 3.44
N ALA A 33 -1.30 8.81 2.67
CA ALA A 33 -0.35 8.36 1.66
C ALA A 33 -1.07 8.30 0.30
N ILE A 34 -0.46 8.90 -0.72
CA ILE A 34 -0.97 8.90 -2.09
C ILE A 34 -0.09 7.99 -2.93
N ASN A 35 -0.71 7.04 -3.62
CA ASN A 35 -0.02 6.11 -4.50
C ASN A 35 -0.12 6.60 -5.94
N PHE A 36 1.02 6.76 -6.61
CA PHE A 36 1.05 6.89 -8.06
C PHE A 36 1.19 5.50 -8.65
N VAL A 37 0.20 5.10 -9.43
CA VAL A 37 0.09 3.76 -10.01
C VAL A 37 -0.10 3.86 -11.51
N THR A 38 0.59 2.98 -12.22
CA THR A 38 0.34 2.71 -13.64
C THR A 38 -0.48 1.42 -13.77
N ARG A 39 -0.95 1.09 -14.98
CA ARG A 39 -1.68 -0.16 -15.24
C ARG A 39 -0.87 -1.42 -14.88
N GLU A 40 0.45 -1.34 -14.98
CA GLU A 40 1.36 -2.46 -14.66
C GLU A 40 1.44 -2.70 -13.14
N ASP A 41 1.17 -1.66 -12.34
CA ASP A 41 1.22 -1.70 -10.87
C ASP A 41 -0.07 -2.24 -10.23
N GLU A 42 -1.19 -2.33 -10.99
CA GLU A 42 -2.50 -2.74 -10.45
C GLU A 42 -2.46 -4.08 -9.73
N ARG A 43 -1.69 -5.06 -10.27
CA ARG A 43 -1.54 -6.38 -9.63
C ARG A 43 -0.81 -6.28 -8.29
N MET A 44 0.20 -5.42 -8.21
CA MET A 44 0.95 -5.19 -6.98
C MET A 44 0.06 -4.53 -5.93
N LEU A 45 -0.71 -3.50 -6.33
CA LEU A 45 -1.65 -2.81 -5.44
C LEU A 45 -2.74 -3.76 -4.93
N PHE A 46 -3.27 -4.63 -5.79
CA PHE A 46 -4.23 -5.67 -5.42
C PHE A 46 -3.64 -6.65 -4.39
N ASP A 47 -2.40 -7.12 -4.63
CA ASP A 47 -1.72 -8.02 -3.70
C ASP A 47 -1.51 -7.38 -2.33
N ILE A 48 -1.12 -6.10 -2.27
CA ILE A 48 -0.95 -5.34 -1.02
C ILE A 48 -2.27 -5.23 -0.26
N GLN A 49 -3.35 -4.83 -0.96
CA GLN A 49 -4.70 -4.73 -0.37
C GLN A 49 -5.17 -6.07 0.20
N LYS A 50 -5.01 -7.15 -0.57
CA LYS A 50 -5.38 -8.50 -0.15
C LYS A 50 -4.55 -8.98 1.04
N PHE A 51 -3.25 -8.71 1.03
CA PHE A 51 -2.33 -9.16 2.08
C PHE A 51 -2.62 -8.50 3.42
N TYR A 52 -2.79 -7.18 3.43
CA TYR A 52 -3.09 -6.43 4.66
C TYR A 52 -4.58 -6.33 4.98
N ASN A 53 -5.45 -6.88 4.11
CA ASN A 53 -6.90 -6.80 4.23
C ASN A 53 -7.40 -5.35 4.37
N VAL A 54 -6.94 -4.48 3.46
CA VAL A 54 -7.30 -3.06 3.40
C VAL A 54 -7.82 -2.70 2.01
N VAL A 55 -8.58 -1.60 1.93
CA VAL A 55 -8.99 -0.98 0.67
C VAL A 55 -8.22 0.33 0.50
N ILE A 56 -7.59 0.51 -0.66
CA ILE A 56 -6.93 1.73 -1.10
C ILE A 56 -7.87 2.37 -2.12
N GLU A 57 -8.59 3.39 -1.69
CA GLU A 57 -9.57 4.09 -2.52
C GLU A 57 -8.88 4.99 -3.56
N GLU A 58 -9.59 5.26 -4.66
CA GLU A 58 -9.12 6.25 -5.62
C GLU A 58 -9.06 7.64 -4.97
N LEU A 59 -8.09 8.44 -5.41
CA LEU A 59 -7.94 9.80 -4.92
C LEU A 59 -9.20 10.61 -5.29
N PRO A 60 -9.91 11.23 -4.32
CA PRO A 60 -11.06 12.07 -4.62
C PRO A 60 -10.67 13.28 -5.46
N ALA A 61 -11.63 13.78 -6.24
CA ALA A 61 -11.44 14.98 -7.07
C ALA A 61 -11.06 16.21 -6.23
N ASN A 62 -11.54 16.27 -4.98
CA ASN A 62 -11.16 17.29 -4.02
C ASN A 62 -10.22 16.71 -2.96
N VAL A 63 -8.95 17.09 -3.00
CA VAL A 63 -7.93 16.65 -2.03
C VAL A 63 -8.24 17.15 -0.61
N ALA A 64 -9.00 18.23 -0.46
CA ALA A 64 -9.37 18.74 0.87
C ALA A 64 -10.20 17.74 1.69
N ASP A 65 -10.89 16.80 1.02
CA ASP A 65 -11.71 15.79 1.69
C ASP A 65 -10.85 14.70 2.39
N LEU A 66 -9.53 14.69 2.16
CA LEU A 66 -8.57 13.77 2.80
C LEU A 66 -7.93 14.32 4.08
N LEU A 67 -8.05 15.63 4.34
CA LEU A 67 -7.36 16.35 5.43
C LEU A 67 -8.29 16.64 6.60
#